data_AF-A0A523QSD7-F1
#
_entry.id   AF-A0A523QSD7-F1
#
_cell.length_a   1.000
_cell.length_b   1.000
_cell.length_c   1.000
_cell.angle_alpha   90.00
_cell.angle_beta   90.00
_cell.angle_gamma   90.00
#
_symmetry.space_group_name_H-M   'P 1'
#
loop_
_entity.id
_entity.type
_entity.pdbx_description
1 polymer ?
#
loop_
_entity_poly.entity_id
_entity_poly.type
_entity_poly.pdbx_seq_one_letter_code
_entity_poly.pdbx_strand_id
1 'polypeptide(L)' 'AMSTLMACFPEALMNQETAYHQKLSRAEWYEVGGGKLSIYTSDDQILVFSSQ' A
#
# COMPACT_ATOMS: atom_id res chain seq x y z
N ALA A 1 -9.80 7.63 0.36
CA ALA A 1 -8.39 8.00 0.60
C ALA A 1 -8.20 9.48 0.26
N MET A 2 -7.34 10.20 0.99
CA MET A 2 -6.93 11.57 0.64
C MET A 2 -5.55 11.50 -0.05
N SER A 3 -5.39 12.18 -1.19
CA SER A 3 -4.14 12.30 -1.98
C SER A 3 -4.01 13.74 -2.48
N THR A 4 -2.77 14.17 -2.77
CA THR A 4 -2.44 15.52 -3.25
C THR A 4 -2.39 15.64 -4.77
N LEU A 5 -2.52 14.53 -5.52
CA LEU A 5 -2.47 14.47 -6.99
C LEU A 5 -1.24 15.16 -7.61
N MET A 6 -0.09 15.13 -6.91
CA MET A 6 1.13 15.76 -7.43
C MET A 6 1.71 14.94 -8.60
N ALA A 7 2.09 15.64 -9.67
CA ALA A 7 2.77 15.02 -10.79
C ALA A 7 4.18 14.54 -10.36
N CYS A 8 4.41 13.23 -10.38
CA CYS A 8 5.73 12.64 -10.15
C CYS A 8 6.28 12.03 -11.44
N PHE A 9 7.57 12.30 -11.72
CA PHE A 9 8.33 11.62 -12.77
C PHE A 9 9.30 10.61 -12.15
N PRO A 10 9.36 9.37 -12.68
CA PRO A 10 8.59 8.85 -13.81
C PRO A 10 7.12 8.57 -13.46
N GLU A 11 6.23 8.55 -14.46
CA GLU A 11 4.79 8.26 -14.31
C GLU A 11 4.53 6.95 -13.54
N ALA A 12 5.43 5.98 -13.66
CA ALA A 12 5.40 4.73 -12.90
C ALA A 12 5.31 4.94 -11.37
N LEU A 13 5.87 6.03 -10.85
CA LEU A 13 5.80 6.37 -9.43
C LEU A 13 4.39 6.82 -9.01
N MET A 14 3.71 7.63 -9.84
CA MET A 14 2.30 7.97 -9.56
C MET A 14 1.37 6.76 -9.69
N ASN A 15 1.66 5.88 -10.65
CA ASN A 15 0.90 4.64 -10.80
C ASN A 15 1.05 3.76 -9.55
N GLN A 16 2.24 3.75 -8.93
CA GLN A 16 2.45 3.07 -7.65
C GLN A 16 1.64 3.70 -6.52
N GLU A 17 1.58 5.03 -6.40
CA GLU A 17 0.73 5.73 -5.41
C GLU A 17 -0.74 5.32 -5.55
N THR A 18 -1.26 5.34 -6.79
CA THR A 18 -2.64 4.96 -7.09
C THR A 18 -2.92 3.51 -6.70
N ALA A 19 -2.04 2.58 -7.10
CA ALA A 19 -2.17 1.17 -6.77
C ALA A 19 -2.10 0.92 -5.25
N TYR A 20 -1.21 1.63 -4.56
CA TYR A 20 -1.10 1.58 -3.11
C TYR A 20 -2.41 1.99 -2.42
N HIS A 21 -2.98 3.14 -2.80
CA HIS A 21 -4.24 3.61 -2.22
C HIS A 21 -5.42 2.68 -2.51
N GLN A 22 -5.48 2.09 -3.71
CA GLN A 22 -6.50 1.10 -4.05
C GLN A 22 -6.40 -0.12 -3.14
N LYS A 23 -5.21 -0.67 -2.93
CA LYS A 23 -5.01 -1.83 -2.03
C LYS A 23 -5.34 -1.48 -0.58
N LEU A 24 -4.86 -0.33 -0.09
CA LEU A 24 -5.09 0.08 1.29
C LEU A 24 -6.58 0.32 1.59
N SER A 25 -7.37 0.75 0.61
CA SER A 25 -8.83 0.89 0.78
C SER A 25 -9.57 -0.43 1.03
N ARG A 26 -8.93 -1.57 0.75
CA ARG A 26 -9.46 -2.93 0.95
C ARG A 26 -8.87 -3.63 2.17
N ALA A 27 -8.08 -2.93 2.98
CA ALA A 27 -7.49 -3.51 4.18
C ALA A 27 -8.57 -3.97 5.17
N GLU A 28 -8.47 -5.22 5.63
CA GLU A 28 -9.38 -5.80 6.62
C GLU A 28 -8.71 -5.95 7.98
N TRP A 29 -7.49 -6.50 8.00
CA TRP A 29 -6.72 -6.70 9.22
C TRP A 29 -5.22 -6.66 8.95
N TYR A 30 -4.44 -6.54 10.02
CA TYR A 30 -2.99 -6.44 9.93
C TYR A 30 -2.30 -7.30 10.99
N GLU A 31 -1.05 -7.64 10.71
CA GLU A 31 -0.17 -8.37 11.61
C GLU A 31 1.18 -7.64 11.70
N VAL A 32 1.72 -7.56 12.92
CA VAL A 32 3.04 -6.98 13.17
C VAL A 32 3.90 -8.03 13.85
N GLY A 33 5.05 -8.35 13.25
CA GLY A 33 5.96 -9.37 13.78
C GLY A 33 7.19 -9.54 12.91
N GLY A 34 8.29 -10.05 13.49
CA GLY A 34 9.51 -10.36 12.74
C GLY A 34 10.11 -9.18 11.96
N GLY A 35 9.92 -7.94 12.46
CA GLY A 35 10.39 -6.72 11.79
C GLY A 35 9.56 -6.32 10.57
N LYS A 36 8.35 -6.86 10.42
CA LYS A 36 7.45 -6.60 9.31
C LYS A 36 6.06 -6.18 9.78
N LEU A 37 5.42 -5.37 8.94
CA LEU A 37 3.98 -5.12 8.96
C LEU A 37 3.39 -5.78 7.72
N SER A 38 2.40 -6.64 7.93
CA SER A 38 1.59 -7.25 6.87
C SER A 38 0.16 -6.72 6.99
N ILE A 39 -0.36 -6.14 5.92
CA ILE A 39 -1.77 -5.72 5.83
C ILE A 39 -2.47 -6.65 4.84
N TYR A 40 -3.51 -7.33 5.32
CA TYR A 40 -4.30 -8.28 4.54
C TYR A 40 -5.56 -7.58 4.02
N THR A 41 -5.86 -7.80 2.75
CA THR A 41 -6.97 -7.15 2.05
C THR A 41 -8.08 -8.14 1.73
N SER A 42 -9.29 -7.62 1.48
CA SER A 42 -10.48 -8.42 1.16
C SER A 42 -10.42 -9.18 -0.17
N ASP A 43 -9.43 -8.87 -1.01
CA ASP A 43 -9.14 -9.55 -2.29
C ASP A 43 -7.95 -10.54 -2.17
N ASP A 44 -7.69 -11.03 -0.96
CA ASP A 44 -6.64 -12.00 -0.63
C ASP A 44 -5.21 -11.53 -0.98
N GLN A 45 -4.98 -10.22 -1.04
CA GLN A 45 -3.66 -9.64 -1.24
C GLN A 45 -3.02 -9.20 0.08
N ILE A 46 -1.69 -9.04 0.06
CA ILE A 46 -0.91 -8.63 1.22
C ILE A 46 0.00 -7.45 0.84
N LEU A 47 -0.11 -6.34 1.56
CA LEU A 47 0.89 -5.27 1.58
C LEU A 47 1.91 -5.59 2.66
N VAL A 48 3.18 -5.75 2.28
CA VAL A 48 4.28 -6.08 3.22
C VAL A 48 5.22 -4.90 3.31
N PHE A 49 5.46 -4.44 4.54
CA PHE A 49 6.44 -3.41 4.86
C PHE A 49 7.51 -4.00 5.77
N SER A 50 8.76 -3.65 5.51
CA SER A 50 9.90 -4.03 6.33
C SER A 50 10.76 -2.81 6.60
N SER A 51 11.35 -2.73 7.79
CA SER A 51 12.46 -1.79 8.02
C SER A 51 13.67 -2.31 7.24
N GLN A 52 13.89 -1.80 6.02
CA GLN A 52 15.21 -1.91 5.41
C GLN A 52 16.23 -1.12 6.24
#